data_AF-A0A2S2CK51-F1
#
_entry.id   AF-A0A2S2CK51-F1
#
_cell.length_a   1.000
_cell.length_b   1.000
_cell.length_c   1.000
_cell.angle_alpha   90.00
_cell.angle_beta   90.00
_cell.angle_gamma   90.00
#
_symmetry.space_group_name_H-M   'P 1'
#
loop_
_entity.id
_entity.type
_entity.pdbx_description
1 polymer ?
#
loop_
_entity_poly.entity_id
_entity_poly.type
_entity_poly.pdbx_seq_one_letter_code
_entity_poly.pdbx_strand_id
1 'polypeptide(L)'
;MVRYTGWPPFRIPTAPALAPVCDEDGVACWLGNPDANRLFTDAGLSDYWRASTDGRLYLQSGYQEDGSGTLQPGRVFDVILPIWRAGELLAHAAGFARAMGAAEDAGINLRLRYTGLEGRDLVSWAKPADRGLVVGVHRSRLPEAHLAVRATPARIAEDLPGLVHQLLAPLYGRFDGYVLDRALVEREVQEMEGRKRP
;
A
#
# COMPACT_ATOMS: atom_id res chain seq x y z
N MET A 1 3.89 -10.38 -14.90
CA MET A 1 4.48 -10.44 -13.54
C MET A 1 4.44 -9.03 -12.95
N VAL A 2 3.74 -8.86 -11.83
CA VAL A 2 3.60 -7.55 -11.16
C VAL A 2 4.95 -7.14 -10.58
N ARG A 3 5.32 -5.87 -10.71
CA ARG A 3 6.57 -5.30 -10.22
C ARG A 3 6.27 -4.42 -9.01
N TYR A 4 7.16 -4.44 -8.02
CA TYR A 4 6.97 -3.73 -6.76
C TYR A 4 8.19 -2.86 -6.44
N THR A 5 7.92 -1.68 -5.92
CA THR A 5 8.85 -0.74 -5.33
C THR A 5 9.07 -1.07 -3.85
N GLY A 6 10.29 -1.48 -3.50
CA GLY A 6 10.63 -1.79 -2.11
C GLY A 6 10.02 -3.11 -1.62
N TRP A 7 9.29 -3.09 -0.50
CA TRP A 7 8.71 -4.28 0.11
C TRP A 7 7.38 -4.62 -0.59
N PRO A 8 7.30 -5.76 -1.31
CA PRO A 8 6.10 -6.08 -2.08
C PRO A 8 4.93 -6.45 -1.15
N PRO A 9 3.68 -6.14 -1.54
CA PRO A 9 2.51 -6.68 -0.86
C PRO A 9 2.54 -8.21 -0.92
N PHE A 10 2.12 -8.85 0.17
CA PHE A 10 2.10 -10.32 0.32
C PHE A 10 3.47 -10.98 0.10
N ARG A 11 4.54 -10.36 0.61
CA ARG A 11 5.89 -10.91 0.51
C ARG A 11 5.95 -12.31 1.15
N ILE A 12 6.47 -13.28 0.39
CA ILE A 12 6.79 -14.61 0.88
C ILE A 12 8.28 -14.62 1.31
N PRO A 13 8.59 -14.74 2.60
CA PRO A 13 9.95 -14.83 3.07
C PRO A 13 10.56 -16.20 2.76
N THR A 14 11.87 -16.23 2.53
CA THR A 14 12.64 -17.46 2.32
C THR A 14 13.21 -18.04 3.61
N ALA A 15 13.29 -17.25 4.68
CA ALA A 15 13.79 -17.68 5.98
C ALA A 15 12.74 -18.58 6.68
N PRO A 16 13.09 -19.80 7.12
CA PRO A 16 12.14 -20.72 7.75
C PRO A 16 11.39 -20.14 8.95
N ALA A 17 12.07 -19.34 9.79
CA ALA A 17 11.48 -18.73 10.99
C ALA A 17 10.39 -17.67 10.69
N LEU A 18 10.27 -17.24 9.43
CA LEU A 18 9.27 -16.30 8.97
C LEU A 18 8.32 -16.92 7.93
N ALA A 19 8.52 -18.20 7.59
CA ALA A 19 7.78 -18.85 6.50
C ALA A 19 6.27 -18.75 6.73
N PRO A 20 5.47 -18.61 5.65
CA PRO A 20 4.03 -18.70 5.77
C PRO A 20 3.62 -20.06 6.33
N VAL A 21 2.58 -20.05 7.15
CA VAL A 21 1.98 -21.24 7.77
C VAL A 21 0.61 -21.51 7.17
N CYS A 22 0.24 -22.78 7.08
CA CYS A 22 -1.13 -23.15 6.73
C CYS A 22 -2.08 -22.74 7.86
N ASP A 23 -3.27 -22.30 7.48
CA ASP A 23 -4.38 -21.93 8.34
C ASP A 23 -5.65 -22.63 7.83
N GLU A 24 -6.75 -22.64 8.59
CA GLU A 24 -7.93 -23.47 8.33
C GLU A 24 -8.47 -23.37 6.89
N ASP A 25 -8.49 -22.17 6.31
CA ASP A 25 -8.99 -21.89 4.96
C ASP A 25 -7.93 -21.28 4.02
N GLY A 26 -6.63 -21.38 4.33
CA GLY A 26 -5.58 -20.82 3.47
C GLY A 26 -4.18 -20.77 4.07
N VAL A 27 -3.49 -19.66 3.85
CA VAL A 27 -2.11 -19.42 4.31
C VAL A 27 -1.99 -18.05 4.98
N ALA A 28 -1.19 -17.97 6.03
CA ALA A 28 -0.91 -16.72 6.74
C ALA A 28 0.59 -16.55 6.99
N CYS A 29 1.05 -15.32 7.10
CA CYS A 29 2.44 -15.00 7.40
C CYS A 29 2.53 -13.79 8.32
N TRP A 30 3.36 -13.92 9.36
CA TRP A 30 3.67 -12.85 10.29
C TRP A 30 5.16 -12.47 10.19
N LEU A 31 5.44 -11.35 9.53
CA LEU A 31 6.80 -10.83 9.39
C LEU A 31 7.26 -10.06 10.63
N GLY A 32 6.33 -9.78 11.55
CA GLY A 32 6.56 -9.11 12.82
C GLY A 32 7.07 -10.01 13.97
N ASN A 33 7.42 -11.28 13.71
CA ASN A 33 7.72 -12.28 14.77
C ASN A 33 8.91 -11.85 15.67
N PRO A 34 8.70 -11.51 16.96
CA PRO A 34 9.77 -11.05 17.85
C PRO A 34 10.85 -12.12 18.10
N ASP A 35 10.51 -13.40 17.96
CA ASP A 35 11.41 -14.51 18.23
C ASP A 35 12.24 -14.93 17.00
N ALA A 36 11.90 -14.40 15.82
CA ALA A 36 12.67 -14.64 14.60
C ALA A 36 13.90 -13.71 14.53
N ASN A 37 15.02 -14.24 14.05
CA ASN A 37 16.19 -13.41 13.74
C ASN A 37 15.88 -12.52 12.52
N ARG A 38 15.44 -11.29 12.78
CA ARG A 38 15.01 -10.32 11.77
C ARG A 38 16.02 -9.20 11.64
N LEU A 39 16.35 -8.87 10.39
CA LEU A 39 17.22 -7.72 10.07
C LEU A 39 16.54 -6.38 10.39
N PHE A 40 15.21 -6.34 10.32
CA PHE A 40 14.41 -5.15 10.56
C PHE A 40 13.27 -5.46 11.53
N THR A 41 13.06 -4.57 12.49
CA THR A 41 12.05 -4.69 13.55
C THR A 41 11.10 -3.49 13.58
N ASP A 42 11.21 -2.59 12.62
CA ASP A 42 10.39 -1.40 12.55
C ASP A 42 8.97 -1.69 12.05
N ALA A 43 8.07 -0.74 12.30
CA ALA A 43 6.66 -0.86 11.96
C ALA A 43 6.42 -1.02 10.44
N GLY A 44 7.26 -0.37 9.61
CA GLY A 44 7.14 -0.39 8.16
C GLY A 44 7.53 -1.71 7.50
N LEU A 45 8.10 -2.65 8.26
CA LEU A 45 8.56 -3.96 7.79
C LEU A 45 7.98 -5.14 8.59
N SER A 46 7.04 -4.86 9.50
CA SER A 46 6.35 -5.86 10.33
C SER A 46 4.94 -6.15 9.82
N ASP A 47 4.84 -6.69 8.60
CA ASP A 47 3.54 -6.99 8.00
C ASP A 47 2.93 -8.28 8.55
N TYR A 48 1.60 -8.30 8.62
CA TYR A 48 0.81 -9.51 8.67
C TYR A 48 0.01 -9.65 7.38
N TRP A 49 0.00 -10.83 6.77
CA TRP A 49 -0.89 -11.10 5.65
C TRP A 49 -1.50 -12.50 5.71
N ARG A 50 -2.66 -12.64 5.08
CA ARG A 50 -3.40 -13.90 4.91
C ARG A 50 -4.00 -13.97 3.52
N ALA A 51 -4.03 -15.15 2.93
CA ALA A 51 -4.73 -15.45 1.70
C ALA A 51 -5.57 -16.71 1.89
N SER A 52 -6.88 -16.61 1.64
CA SER A 52 -7.79 -17.75 1.68
C SER A 52 -7.87 -18.44 0.33
N THR A 53 -8.30 -19.71 0.35
CA THR A 53 -8.50 -20.54 -0.84
C THR A 53 -9.63 -20.06 -1.73
N ASP A 54 -10.58 -19.29 -1.20
CA ASP A 54 -11.68 -18.67 -1.96
C ASP A 54 -11.37 -17.25 -2.46
N GLY A 55 -10.10 -16.87 -2.45
CA GLY A 55 -9.61 -15.65 -3.10
C GLY A 55 -9.78 -14.36 -2.31
N ARG A 56 -9.97 -14.44 -0.98
CA ARG A 56 -9.86 -13.27 -0.10
C ARG A 56 -8.41 -13.10 0.35
N LEU A 57 -7.93 -11.88 0.28
CA LEU A 57 -6.60 -11.51 0.79
C LEU A 57 -6.73 -10.42 1.85
N TYR A 58 -5.86 -10.49 2.87
CA TYR A 58 -5.72 -9.49 3.91
C TYR A 58 -4.26 -9.13 4.08
N LEU A 59 -3.96 -7.83 4.14
CA LEU A 59 -2.64 -7.28 4.45
C LEU A 59 -2.79 -6.17 5.48
N GLN A 60 -1.99 -6.25 6.53
CA GLN A 60 -1.78 -5.19 7.50
C GLN A 60 -0.31 -4.83 7.54
N SER A 61 -0.02 -3.55 7.29
CA SER A 61 1.32 -2.98 7.25
C SER A 61 1.37 -1.71 8.08
N GLY A 62 2.52 -1.43 8.70
CA GLY A 62 2.78 -0.14 9.33
C GLY A 62 3.18 0.93 8.30
N TYR A 63 3.12 2.20 8.73
CA TYR A 63 3.64 3.30 7.93
C TYR A 63 5.17 3.26 7.87
N GLN A 64 5.74 3.40 6.67
CA GLN A 64 7.20 3.27 6.50
C GLN A 64 7.93 4.45 7.12
N GLU A 65 7.33 5.64 7.06
CA GLU A 65 7.83 6.86 7.67
C GLU A 65 8.01 6.71 9.20
N ASP A 66 7.15 5.93 9.86
CA ASP A 66 7.22 5.66 11.31
C ASP A 66 8.36 4.70 11.68
N GLY A 67 8.84 3.89 10.72
CA GLY A 67 9.96 2.98 10.91
C GLY A 67 11.33 3.57 10.54
N SER A 68 11.37 4.79 10.02
CA SER A 68 12.56 5.39 9.39
C SER A 68 13.71 5.72 10.34
N GLY A 69 13.47 5.78 11.65
CA GLY A 69 14.45 6.20 12.68
C GLY A 69 14.85 7.69 12.62
N THR A 70 14.47 8.41 11.57
CA THR A 70 14.80 9.85 11.37
C THR A 70 13.62 10.77 11.65
N LEU A 71 12.41 10.20 11.71
CA LEU A 71 11.18 10.89 12.02
C LEU A 71 10.59 10.38 13.33
N GLN A 72 9.92 11.27 14.06
CA GLN A 72 9.10 10.88 15.19
C GLN A 72 7.90 10.06 14.66
N PRO A 73 7.69 8.81 15.13
CA PRO A 73 6.52 8.02 14.75
C PRO A 73 5.22 8.76 15.05
N GLY A 74 4.22 8.62 14.20
CA GLY A 74 2.92 9.27 14.40
C GLY A 74 2.87 10.74 13.96
N ARG A 75 3.96 11.30 13.42
CA ARG A 75 4.06 12.74 13.15
C ARG A 75 3.72 13.15 11.73
N VAL A 76 4.10 12.34 10.75
CA VAL A 76 3.93 12.68 9.34
C VAL A 76 3.21 11.56 8.59
N PHE A 77 2.65 11.92 7.45
CA PHE A 77 2.09 10.98 6.49
C PHE A 77 2.67 11.30 5.12
N ASP A 78 3.28 10.31 4.46
CA ASP A 78 3.92 10.53 3.16
C ASP A 78 2.89 10.67 2.02
N VAL A 79 3.10 11.66 1.16
CA VAL A 79 2.19 11.96 0.04
C VAL A 79 2.34 10.99 -1.14
N ILE A 80 3.45 10.26 -1.27
CA ILE A 80 3.76 9.42 -2.44
C ILE A 80 3.56 7.93 -2.14
N LEU A 81 3.99 7.45 -0.97
CA LEU A 81 3.95 6.02 -0.64
C LEU A 81 2.56 5.40 -0.75
N PRO A 82 1.45 6.03 -0.30
CA PRO A 82 0.11 5.49 -0.49
C PRO A 82 -0.26 5.29 -1.97
N ILE A 83 0.21 6.19 -2.85
CA ILE A 83 -0.02 6.10 -4.30
C ILE A 83 0.62 4.82 -4.84
N TRP A 84 1.89 4.59 -4.50
CA TRP A 84 2.60 3.38 -4.94
C TRP A 84 1.99 2.12 -4.34
N ARG A 85 1.70 2.12 -3.04
CA ARG A 85 1.11 0.96 -2.37
C ARG A 85 -0.27 0.60 -2.93
N ALA A 86 -1.11 1.58 -3.23
CA ALA A 86 -2.40 1.35 -3.88
C ALA A 86 -2.21 0.78 -5.31
N GLY A 87 -1.28 1.33 -6.08
CA GLY A 87 -0.97 0.85 -7.43
C GLY A 87 -0.50 -0.61 -7.42
N GLU A 88 0.43 -0.93 -6.52
CA GLU A 88 0.95 -2.28 -6.31
C GLU A 88 -0.13 -3.27 -5.85
N LEU A 89 -1.01 -2.87 -4.93
CA LEU A 89 -2.11 -3.72 -4.45
C LEU A 89 -3.12 -4.03 -5.55
N LEU A 90 -3.50 -3.04 -6.36
CA LEU A 90 -4.37 -3.25 -7.51
C LEU A 90 -3.72 -4.17 -8.54
N ALA A 91 -2.46 -3.91 -8.89
CA ALA A 91 -1.72 -4.75 -9.82
C ALA A 91 -1.57 -6.20 -9.28
N HIS A 92 -1.26 -6.35 -7.99
CA HIS A 92 -1.21 -7.65 -7.30
C HIS A 92 -2.55 -8.38 -7.41
N ALA A 93 -3.66 -7.71 -7.09
CA ALA A 93 -4.99 -8.30 -7.14
C ALA A 93 -5.36 -8.77 -8.56
N ALA A 94 -5.03 -8.01 -9.60
CA ALA A 94 -5.22 -8.43 -10.98
C ALA A 94 -4.35 -9.65 -11.34
N GLY A 95 -3.09 -9.67 -10.90
CA GLY A 95 -2.20 -10.82 -11.10
C GLY A 95 -2.70 -12.07 -10.38
N PHE A 96 -3.18 -11.92 -9.15
CA PHE A 96 -3.73 -13.00 -8.34
C PHE A 96 -5.02 -13.56 -8.96
N ALA A 97 -5.96 -12.69 -9.39
CA ALA A 97 -7.19 -13.11 -10.06
C ALA A 97 -6.89 -13.95 -11.31
N ARG A 98 -5.93 -13.50 -12.15
CA ARG A 98 -5.47 -14.26 -13.32
C ARG A 98 -4.83 -15.60 -12.95
N ALA A 99 -4.02 -15.63 -11.90
CA ALA A 99 -3.39 -16.87 -11.41
C ALA A 99 -4.42 -17.89 -10.89
N MET A 100 -5.55 -17.40 -10.36
CA MET A 100 -6.70 -18.22 -9.96
C MET A 100 -7.59 -18.65 -11.14
N GLY A 101 -7.26 -18.27 -12.38
CA GLY A 101 -8.06 -18.58 -13.57
C GLY A 101 -9.32 -17.74 -13.72
N ALA A 102 -9.41 -16.60 -13.03
CA ALA A 102 -10.55 -15.69 -13.18
C ALA A 102 -10.54 -15.00 -14.55
N ALA A 103 -11.73 -14.69 -15.06
CA ALA A 103 -11.89 -13.93 -16.30
C ALA A 103 -11.42 -12.47 -16.14
N GLU A 104 -11.11 -11.80 -17.27
CA GLU A 104 -10.63 -10.41 -17.25
C GLU A 104 -11.68 -9.39 -16.78
N ASP A 105 -12.96 -9.77 -16.77
CA ASP A 105 -14.09 -9.00 -16.22
C ASP A 105 -14.48 -9.43 -14.80
N ALA A 106 -13.74 -10.37 -14.18
CA ALA A 106 -13.99 -10.79 -12.81
C ALA A 106 -13.85 -9.63 -11.83
N GLY A 107 -14.83 -9.50 -10.94
CA GLY A 107 -14.88 -8.40 -9.97
C GLY A 107 -13.80 -8.51 -8.89
N ILE A 108 -12.99 -7.46 -8.76
CA ILE A 108 -12.04 -7.26 -7.66
C ILE A 108 -12.60 -6.17 -6.74
N ASN A 109 -12.76 -6.50 -5.46
CA ASN A 109 -13.15 -5.54 -4.42
C ASN A 109 -11.96 -5.24 -3.52
N LEU A 110 -11.35 -4.07 -3.70
CA LEU A 110 -10.27 -3.62 -2.82
C LEU A 110 -10.83 -2.69 -1.75
N ARG A 111 -10.49 -2.96 -0.49
CA ARG A 111 -10.82 -2.10 0.66
C ARG A 111 -9.56 -1.78 1.43
N LEU A 112 -9.36 -0.52 1.75
CA LEU A 112 -8.23 -0.06 2.56
C LEU A 112 -8.76 0.65 3.81
N ARG A 113 -8.09 0.41 4.94
CA ARG A 113 -8.32 1.14 6.18
C ARG A 113 -7.01 1.73 6.65
N TYR A 114 -6.96 3.05 6.74
CA TYR A 114 -5.86 3.81 7.34
C TYR A 114 -6.25 4.20 8.75
N THR A 115 -5.37 4.02 9.72
CA THR A 115 -5.61 4.28 11.16
C THR A 115 -4.47 5.06 11.77
N GLY A 116 -4.73 5.84 12.82
CA GLY A 116 -3.70 6.65 13.47
C GLY A 116 -3.29 7.85 12.60
N LEU A 117 -4.23 8.41 11.84
CA LEU A 117 -4.01 9.57 10.98
C LEU A 117 -4.03 10.89 11.77
N GLU A 118 -4.80 10.98 12.86
CA GLU A 118 -5.00 12.22 13.60
C GLU A 118 -3.68 12.83 14.07
N GLY A 119 -3.50 14.13 13.82
CA GLY A 119 -2.31 14.87 14.21
C GLY A 119 -1.14 14.77 13.22
N ARG A 120 -1.20 13.89 12.21
CA ARG A 120 -0.16 13.78 11.18
C ARG A 120 -0.21 14.94 10.18
N ASP A 121 0.97 15.45 9.82
CA ASP A 121 1.16 16.40 8.73
C ASP A 121 1.49 15.67 7.42
N LEU A 122 0.85 16.07 6.32
CA LEU A 122 1.18 15.58 4.99
C LEU A 122 2.55 16.13 4.56
N VAL A 123 3.44 15.27 4.08
CA VAL A 123 4.78 15.64 3.61
C VAL A 123 5.23 14.83 2.40
N SER A 124 6.23 15.31 1.65
CA SER A 124 7.01 14.46 0.74
C SER A 124 8.29 14.01 1.44
N TRP A 125 8.22 12.85 2.10
CA TRP A 125 9.34 12.24 2.81
C TRP A 125 10.09 11.22 1.94
N ALA A 126 9.37 10.31 1.29
CA ALA A 126 9.95 9.26 0.46
C ALA A 126 10.69 9.82 -0.77
N LYS A 127 10.31 11.03 -1.23
CA LYS A 127 11.04 11.81 -2.23
C LYS A 127 11.31 13.23 -1.74
N PRO A 128 12.41 13.47 -1.00
CA PRO A 128 12.72 14.80 -0.48
C PRO A 128 12.95 15.87 -1.55
N ALA A 129 13.35 15.48 -2.77
CA ALA A 129 13.47 16.40 -3.91
C ALA A 129 12.11 17.03 -4.29
N ASP A 130 11.01 16.35 -3.98
CA ASP A 130 9.65 16.74 -4.32
C ASP A 130 8.93 17.44 -3.16
N ARG A 131 9.67 17.98 -2.18
CA ARG A 131 9.08 18.72 -1.03
C ARG A 131 8.14 19.86 -1.45
N GLY A 132 8.36 20.45 -2.63
CA GLY A 132 7.50 21.48 -3.19
C GLY A 132 6.10 21.01 -3.61
N LEU A 133 5.83 19.71 -3.66
CA LEU A 133 4.50 19.18 -4.00
C LEU A 133 3.45 19.48 -2.92
N VAL A 134 3.87 19.59 -1.65
CA VAL A 134 2.98 19.88 -0.53
C VAL A 134 3.27 21.30 -0.06
N VAL A 135 2.49 22.25 -0.57
CA VAL A 135 2.59 23.66 -0.19
C VAL A 135 1.69 23.92 1.02
N GLY A 136 2.26 24.47 2.09
CA GLY A 136 1.55 24.74 3.34
C GLY A 136 1.52 23.54 4.29
N VAL A 137 0.75 23.67 5.37
CA VAL A 137 0.55 22.61 6.36
C VAL A 137 -0.82 22.01 6.16
N HIS A 138 -0.86 20.70 5.89
CA HIS A 138 -2.08 19.93 5.72
C HIS A 138 -2.11 18.85 6.79
N ARG A 139 -2.88 19.07 7.86
CA ARG A 139 -2.93 18.16 9.01
C ARG A 139 -4.19 17.32 8.96
N SER A 140 -4.08 16.03 9.27
CA SER A 140 -5.28 15.24 9.51
C SER A 140 -5.88 15.54 10.88
N ARG A 141 -7.17 15.86 10.90
CA ARG A 141 -7.97 16.03 12.13
C ARG A 141 -8.86 14.82 12.45
N LEU A 142 -8.72 13.75 11.67
CA LEU A 142 -9.52 12.55 11.80
C LEU A 142 -8.61 11.35 12.01
N PRO A 143 -9.01 10.38 12.85
CA PRO A 143 -8.14 9.28 13.25
C PRO A 143 -7.99 8.19 12.18
N GLU A 144 -8.93 8.10 11.24
CA GLU A 144 -8.99 7.01 10.27
C GLU A 144 -9.63 7.41 8.93
N ALA A 145 -9.35 6.61 7.91
CA ALA A 145 -9.99 6.67 6.60
C ALA A 145 -10.31 5.26 6.09
N HIS A 146 -11.52 5.09 5.56
CA HIS A 146 -12.00 3.85 4.96
C HIS A 146 -12.22 4.09 3.47
N LEU A 147 -11.55 3.30 2.64
CA LEU A 147 -11.52 3.47 1.20
C LEU A 147 -11.96 2.18 0.54
N ALA A 148 -12.64 2.28 -0.60
CA ALA A 148 -12.99 1.11 -1.39
C ALA A 148 -13.01 1.47 -2.88
N VAL A 149 -12.59 0.51 -3.70
CA VAL A 149 -12.74 0.58 -5.15
C VAL A 149 -13.14 -0.80 -5.67
N ARG A 150 -14.00 -0.81 -6.69
CA ARG A 150 -14.30 -2.00 -7.47
C ARG A 150 -13.60 -1.88 -8.81
N ALA A 151 -12.96 -2.96 -9.25
CA ALA A 151 -12.25 -3.01 -10.51
C ALA A 151 -12.35 -4.41 -11.12
N THR A 152 -11.73 -4.58 -12.28
CA THR A 152 -11.53 -5.87 -12.93
C THR A 152 -10.06 -5.95 -13.37
N PRO A 153 -9.52 -7.16 -13.64
CA PRO A 153 -8.18 -7.30 -14.22
C PRO A 153 -7.98 -6.45 -15.49
N ALA A 154 -8.98 -6.37 -16.37
CA ALA A 154 -8.96 -5.53 -17.56
C ALA A 154 -8.88 -4.04 -17.21
N ARG A 155 -9.74 -3.55 -16.30
CA ARG A 155 -9.76 -2.13 -15.93
C ARG A 155 -8.46 -1.68 -15.25
N ILE A 156 -7.87 -2.57 -14.44
CA ILE A 156 -6.57 -2.33 -13.79
C ILE A 156 -5.46 -2.22 -14.85
N ALA A 157 -5.50 -3.02 -15.91
CA ALA A 157 -4.52 -2.91 -16.99
C ALA A 157 -4.71 -1.66 -17.86
N GLU A 158 -5.95 -1.19 -18.00
CA GLU A 158 -6.29 -0.02 -18.84
C GLU A 158 -6.00 1.32 -18.13
N ASP A 159 -6.38 1.45 -16.86
CA ASP A 159 -6.38 2.74 -16.14
C ASP A 159 -6.02 2.56 -14.66
N LEU A 160 -4.85 2.00 -14.39
CA LEU A 160 -4.30 1.91 -13.03
C LEU A 160 -4.24 3.28 -12.33
N PRO A 161 -3.72 4.36 -12.96
CA PRO A 161 -3.67 5.66 -12.31
C PRO A 161 -5.05 6.21 -11.92
N GLY A 162 -6.06 6.09 -12.78
CA GLY A 162 -7.41 6.55 -12.48
C GLY A 162 -8.04 5.80 -11.31
N LEU A 163 -7.84 4.48 -11.21
CA LEU A 163 -8.30 3.69 -10.07
C LEU A 163 -7.59 4.07 -8.77
N VAL A 164 -6.28 4.32 -8.82
CA VAL A 164 -5.49 4.76 -7.66
C VAL A 164 -5.97 6.14 -7.19
N HIS A 165 -6.18 7.08 -8.11
CA HIS A 165 -6.69 8.42 -7.79
C HIS A 165 -8.08 8.34 -7.14
N GLN A 166 -9.00 7.58 -7.74
CA GLN A 166 -10.34 7.36 -7.20
C GLN A 166 -10.29 6.77 -5.78
N LEU A 167 -9.43 5.78 -5.55
CA LEU A 167 -9.31 5.11 -4.27
C LEU A 167 -8.75 6.04 -3.18
N LEU A 168 -7.76 6.87 -3.50
CA LEU A 168 -7.01 7.65 -2.52
C LEU A 168 -7.52 9.08 -2.31
N ALA A 169 -8.26 9.68 -3.25
CA ALA A 169 -8.78 11.03 -3.08
C ALA A 169 -9.49 11.27 -1.71
N PRO A 170 -10.33 10.33 -1.19
CA PRO A 170 -10.95 10.50 0.13
C PRO A 170 -9.97 10.43 1.32
N LEU A 171 -8.82 9.77 1.17
CA LEU A 171 -7.76 9.71 2.19
C LEU A 171 -7.06 11.07 2.29
N TYR A 172 -6.65 11.61 1.15
CA TYR A 172 -5.95 12.88 1.10
C TYR A 172 -6.84 14.05 1.56
N GLY A 173 -8.14 14.00 1.26
CA GLY A 173 -9.10 14.96 1.79
C GLY A 173 -9.19 15.01 3.32
N ARG A 174 -8.66 14.02 4.05
CA ARG A 174 -8.57 14.04 5.53
C ARG A 174 -7.54 15.06 6.04
N PHE A 175 -6.57 15.44 5.22
CA PHE A 175 -5.50 16.37 5.56
C PHE A 175 -5.92 17.79 5.18
N ASP A 176 -6.75 18.43 6.01
CA ASP A 176 -7.27 19.78 5.82
C ASP A 176 -7.87 20.06 4.43
N GLY A 177 -8.51 19.06 3.83
CA GLY A 177 -9.14 19.18 2.51
C GLY A 177 -8.15 19.17 1.34
N TYR A 178 -6.92 18.69 1.54
CA TYR A 178 -5.94 18.53 0.47
C TYR A 178 -6.51 17.76 -0.72
N VAL A 179 -6.37 18.33 -1.91
CA VAL A 179 -6.87 17.75 -3.16
C VAL A 179 -5.73 16.98 -3.82
N LEU A 180 -5.89 15.66 -3.93
CA LEU A 180 -4.95 14.82 -4.66
C LEU A 180 -5.01 15.15 -6.16
N ASP A 181 -3.92 15.68 -6.69
CA ASP A 181 -3.79 15.94 -8.12
C ASP A 181 -3.71 14.62 -8.91
N ARG A 182 -4.50 14.51 -9.98
CA ARG A 182 -4.47 13.35 -10.87
C ARG A 182 -3.14 13.24 -11.61
N ALA A 183 -2.54 14.35 -12.02
CA ALA A 183 -1.26 14.35 -12.73
C ALA A 183 -0.11 13.83 -11.83
N LEU A 184 -0.18 14.13 -10.52
CA LEU A 184 0.73 13.55 -9.53
C LEU A 184 0.58 12.03 -9.50
N VAL A 185 -0.64 11.51 -9.38
CA VAL A 185 -0.89 10.05 -9.36
C VAL A 185 -0.39 9.37 -10.64
N GLU A 186 -0.69 9.94 -11.81
CA GLU A 186 -0.23 9.41 -13.10
C GLU A 186 1.29 9.31 -13.17
N ARG A 187 2.00 10.39 -12.81
CA ARG A 187 3.47 10.40 -12.79
C ARG A 187 4.03 9.35 -11.85
N GLU A 188 3.50 9.28 -10.63
CA GLU A 188 4.01 8.38 -9.59
C GLU A 188 3.73 6.91 -9.90
N VAL A 189 2.56 6.58 -10.45
CA VAL A 189 2.24 5.22 -10.90
C VAL A 189 3.14 4.81 -12.08
N GLN A 190 3.35 5.70 -13.06
CA GLN A 190 4.27 5.42 -14.17
C GLN A 190 5.71 5.18 -13.70
N GLU A 191 6.20 5.99 -12.76
CA GLU A 191 7.54 5.78 -12.19
C GLU A 191 7.62 4.44 -11.43
N MET A 192 6.59 4.13 -10.64
CA MET A 192 6.49 2.86 -9.90
C MET A 192 6.58 1.65 -10.86
N GLU A 193 5.84 1.67 -11.98
CA GLU A 193 5.89 0.61 -13.00
C GLU A 193 7.25 0.55 -13.72
N GLY A 194 7.87 1.72 -13.94
CA GLY A 194 9.14 1.86 -14.64
C GLY A 194 10.38 1.44 -13.82
N ARG A 195 10.30 1.43 -12.49
CA ARG A 195 11.39 1.01 -11.60
C ARG A 195 11.67 -0.49 -11.76
N LYS A 196 12.62 -0.83 -12.63
CA LYS A 196 13.26 -2.15 -12.70
C LYS A 196 14.04 -2.36 -11.40
N ARG A 197 13.79 -3.45 -10.68
CA ARG A 197 14.86 -4.02 -9.85
C ARG A 197 15.89 -4.66 -10.77
N PRO A 198 17.20 -4.46 -10.53
CA PRO A 198 18.23 -5.32 -11.09
C PRO A 198 18.03 -6.78 -10.67
#